data_AF-A0A9X0YI75-F1
#
_entry.id   AF-A0A9X0YI75-F1
#
_cell.length_a   1.000
_cell.length_b   1.000
_cell.length_c   1.000
_cell.angle_alpha   90.00
_cell.angle_beta   90.00
_cell.angle_gamma   90.00
#
_symmetry.space_group_name_H-M   'P 1'
#
loop_
_entity.id
_entity.type
_entity.pdbx_description
1 polymer ?
#
loop_
_entity_poly.entity_id
_entity_poly.type
_entity_poly.pdbx_seq_one_letter_code
_entity_poly.pdbx_strand_id
1 'polypeptide(L)' 'MAAHYINTIAEGLKQYDNSLHSNQYYNDLAWKGLYKISDGETNSHILTDAWNTLTTTEQNRIKNTIKDEHTYGNKNCK' A
#
# COMPACT_ATOMS: atom_id res chain seq x y z
N MET A 1 11.94 -10.21 -5.12
CA MET A 1 11.27 -10.48 -3.83
C MET A 1 10.13 -9.50 -3.57
N ALA A 2 10.37 -8.18 -3.55
CA ALA A 2 9.33 -7.18 -3.35
C ALA A 2 8.18 -7.24 -4.38
N ALA A 3 8.50 -7.37 -5.68
CA ALA A 3 7.46 -7.48 -6.73
C ALA A 3 6.51 -8.68 -6.54
N HIS A 4 7.06 -9.85 -6.18
CA HIS A 4 6.25 -11.03 -5.88
C HIS A 4 5.37 -10.79 -4.64
N TYR A 5 5.93 -10.25 -3.56
CA TYR A 5 5.17 -9.91 -2.36
C TYR A 5 4.00 -8.96 -2.69
N ILE A 6 4.29 -7.88 -3.41
CA ILE A 6 3.29 -6.87 -3.80
C ILE A 6 2.18 -7.52 -4.59
N ASN A 7 2.50 -8.33 -5.61
CA ASN A 7 1.50 -8.99 -6.42
C ASN A 7 0.62 -9.93 -5.59
N THR A 8 1.21 -10.76 -4.72
CA THR A 8 0.47 -11.69 -3.86
C THR A 8 -0.49 -10.96 -2.92
N ILE A 9 -0.04 -9.88 -2.29
CA ILE A 9 -0.91 -9.09 -1.41
C ILE A 9 -2.00 -8.36 -2.21
N ALA A 10 -1.66 -7.78 -3.36
CA ALA A 10 -2.62 -7.07 -4.22
C ALA A 10 -3.70 -8.01 -4.75
N GLU A 11 -3.35 -9.22 -5.17
CA GLU A 11 -4.31 -10.25 -5.59
C GLU A 11 -5.24 -10.66 -4.43
N GLY A 12 -4.70 -10.85 -3.23
CA GLY A 12 -5.50 -11.13 -2.03
C GLY A 12 -6.49 -10.00 -1.74
N LEU A 13 -6.01 -8.76 -1.64
CA LEU A 13 -6.85 -7.58 -1.41
C LEU A 13 -7.97 -7.47 -2.46
N LYS A 14 -7.62 -7.67 -3.73
CA LYS A 14 -8.57 -7.66 -4.84
C LYS A 14 -9.65 -8.73 -4.71
N GLN A 15 -9.29 -9.94 -4.29
CA GLN A 15 -10.26 -11.02 -4.07
C GLN A 15 -11.21 -10.69 -2.92
N TYR A 16 -10.69 -10.21 -1.78
CA TYR A 16 -11.52 -9.84 -0.62
C TYR A 16 -12.48 -8.68 -0.91
N ASP A 17 -12.02 -7.70 -1.67
CA ASP A 17 -12.79 -6.51 -2.03
C ASP A 17 -13.61 -6.71 -3.32
N ASN A 18 -13.80 -7.95 -3.78
CA ASN A 18 -14.55 -8.31 -4.99
C ASN A 18 -14.16 -7.48 -6.24
N SER A 19 -12.89 -7.09 -6.35
CA SER A 19 -12.37 -6.26 -7.44
C SER A 19 -13.09 -4.93 -7.65
N LEU A 20 -13.62 -4.32 -6.59
CA LEU A 20 -14.32 -3.02 -6.66
C LEU A 20 -13.40 -1.85 -7.07
N HIS A 21 -12.10 -1.97 -6.84
CA HIS A 21 -11.10 -0.96 -7.17
C HIS A 21 -10.18 -1.39 -8.32
N SER A 22 -9.37 -0.44 -8.80
CA SER A 22 -8.40 -0.70 -9.87
C SER A 22 -7.22 -1.55 -9.38
N ASN A 23 -6.56 -2.26 -10.31
CA ASN A 23 -5.33 -2.99 -9.99
C ASN A 23 -4.24 -2.07 -9.41
N GLN A 24 -4.18 -0.80 -9.86
CA GLN A 24 -3.23 0.18 -9.34
C GLN A 24 -3.46 0.46 -7.85
N TYR A 25 -4.72 0.60 -7.45
CA TYR A 25 -5.10 0.80 -6.06
C TYR A 25 -4.66 -0.37 -5.17
N TYR A 26 -4.91 -1.62 -5.57
CA TYR A 26 -4.49 -2.79 -4.79
C TYR A 26 -2.97 -2.94 -4.72
N ASN A 27 -2.26 -2.65 -5.82
CA ASN A 27 -0.80 -2.61 -5.83
C ASN A 27 -0.26 -1.53 -4.88
N ASP A 28 -0.86 -0.35 -4.87
CA ASP A 28 -0.47 0.76 -3.99
C ASP A 28 -0.76 0.41 -2.51
N LEU A 29 -1.86 -0.27 -2.20
CA LEU A 29 -2.14 -0.76 -0.83
C LEU A 29 -1.17 -1.86 -0.37
N ALA A 30 -0.79 -2.77 -1.27
CA ALA A 30 0.14 -3.85 -0.96
C ALA A 30 1.51 -3.34 -0.48
N TRP A 31 1.90 -2.12 -0.86
CA TRP A 31 3.10 -1.47 -0.34
C TRP A 31 3.06 -1.19 1.16
N LYS A 32 1.88 -1.15 1.81
CA LYS A 32 1.77 -0.92 3.26
C LYS A 32 2.58 -1.92 4.11
N GLY A 33 2.78 -3.15 3.62
CA GLY A 33 3.60 -4.15 4.33
C GLY A 33 5.11 -4.04 4.07
N LEU A 34 5.51 -3.38 2.98
CA LEU A 34 6.92 -3.14 2.63
C LEU A 34 7.39 -1.72 3.03
N TYR A 35 6.44 -0.83 3.27
CA TYR A 35 6.63 0.54 3.71
C TYR A 35 6.15 0.64 5.15
N LYS A 36 7.07 0.65 6.11
CA LYS A 36 6.70 0.89 7.51
C LYS A 36 6.29 2.35 7.66
N ILE A 37 5.00 2.62 7.61
CA ILE A 37 4.42 3.88 8.07
C ILE A 37 4.62 3.88 9.59
N SER A 38 5.43 4.81 10.11
CA SER A 38 5.44 5.06 11.54
C SER A 38 4.06 5.58 11.94
N ASP A 39 3.28 4.74 12.62
CA ASP A 39 2.06 5.15 13.31
C ASP A 39 2.45 6.05 14.49
N GLY A 40 2.73 7.32 14.18
CA GLY A 40 2.65 8.41 15.15
C GLY A 40 3.95 8.91 15.78
N GLU A 41 5.06 8.19 15.84
CA GLU A 41 6.26 8.69 16.54
C GLU A 41 7.58 8.42 15.81
N THR A 42 8.29 9.52 15.54
CA THR A 42 9.74 9.66 15.28
C THR A 42 10.38 8.73 14.24
N ASN A 43 10.44 9.23 13.00
CA ASN A 43 11.59 9.14 12.08
C ASN A 43 12.29 7.77 11.91
N SER A 44 11.54 6.68 11.74
CA SER A 44 12.15 5.42 11.29
C SER A 44 11.39 4.84 10.10
N HIS A 45 11.61 5.45 8.94
CA HIS A 45 11.27 4.84 7.66
C HIS A 45 12.28 3.70 7.43
N ILE A 46 11.90 2.46 7.73
CA ILE A 46 12.60 1.34 7.09
C ILE A 46 12.10 1.31 5.65
N LEU A 47 12.79 2.07 4.78
CA LEU A 47 12.58 2.03 3.34
C LEU A 47 13.32 0.80 2.83
N THR A 48 12.57 -0.17 2.30
CA THR A 48 13.18 -1.28 1.58
C THR A 48 13.92 -0.75 0.34
N ASP A 49 14.96 -1.42 -0.12
CA ASP A 49 15.66 -1.01 -1.36
C ASP A 49 14.69 -0.88 -2.54
N ALA A 50 13.66 -1.73 -2.58
CA ALA A 50 12.59 -1.65 -3.56
C ALA A 50 11.79 -0.33 -3.48
N TRP A 51 11.57 0.22 -2.29
CA TRP A 51 10.94 1.54 -2.14
C TRP A 51 11.82 2.66 -2.71
N ASN A 52 13.13 2.60 -2.47
CA ASN A 52 14.08 3.61 -2.95
C ASN A 52 14.20 3.62 -4.48
N THR A 53 13.88 2.52 -5.15
CA THR A 53 13.82 2.48 -6.63
C THR A 53 12.60 3.17 -7.23
N LEU A 54 11.57 3.47 -6.44
CA LEU A 54 10.38 4.18 -6.91
C LEU A 54 10.67 5.67 -7.07
N THR A 55 10.08 6.27 -8.10
CA THR A 55 10.10 7.71 -8.29
C THR A 55 9.31 8.42 -7.18
N THR A 56 9.63 9.69 -6.93
CA THR A 56 8.89 10.51 -5.95
C THR A 56 7.39 10.58 -6.26
N THR A 57 7.02 10.59 -7.54
CA THR A 57 5.62 10.57 -7.98
C THR A 57 4.91 9.28 -7.59
N GLU A 58 5.53 8.13 -7.81
CA GLU A 58 4.98 6.83 -7.41
C GLU A 58 4.86 6.73 -5.90
N GLN A 59 5.90 7.15 -5.17
CA GLN A 59 5.88 7.18 -3.71
C GLN A 59 4.74 8.04 -3.18
N ASN A 60 4.52 9.22 -3.76
CA ASN A 60 3.43 10.12 -3.36
C ASN A 60 2.06 9.53 -3.68
N ARG A 61 1.89 8.90 -4.85
CA ARG A 61 0.66 8.20 -5.22
C ARG A 61 0.33 7.11 -4.19
N ILE A 62 1.30 6.24 -3.90
CA ILE A 62 1.15 5.14 -2.93
C ILE A 62 0.78 5.69 -1.55
N LYS A 63 1.48 6.72 -1.08
CA LYS A 63 1.18 7.38 0.21
C LYS A 63 -0.23 7.93 0.26
N ASN A 64 -0.69 8.58 -0.81
CA ASN A 64 -2.03 9.14 -0.89
C ASN A 64 -3.08 8.02 -0.87
N THR A 65 -2.93 6.97 -1.69
CA THR A 65 -3.85 5.83 -1.70
C THR A 65 -3.97 5.18 -0.32
N ILE A 66 -2.86 4.95 0.37
CA ILE A 66 -2.88 4.35 1.71
C ILE A 66 -3.55 5.29 2.73
N LYS A 67 -3.26 6.59 2.66
CA LYS A 67 -3.86 7.60 3.54
C LYS A 67 -5.37 7.72 3.31
N ASP A 68 -5.79 7.73 2.06
CA ASP A 68 -7.19 7.81 1.66
C ASP A 68 -7.95 6.56 2.14
N GLU A 69 -7.38 5.37 1.96
CA GLU A 69 -7.97 4.13 2.48
C GLU A 69 -8.06 4.13 4.02
N HIS A 70 -7.01 4.57 4.70
CA HIS A 70 -7.04 4.68 6.16
C HIS A 70 -8.13 5.66 6.67
N THR A 71 -8.36 6.75 5.92
CA THR A 71 -9.26 7.83 6.33
C THR A 71 -10.72 7.54 5.94
N TYR A 72 -10.94 7.09 4.70
CA TYR A 72 -12.25 6.98 4.04
C TYR A 72 -12.63 5.55 3.64
N GLY A 73 -11.71 4.58 3.79
CA GLY A 73 -11.97 3.18 3.48
C GLY A 73 -13.17 2.64 4.26
N ASN A 74 -13.84 1.64 3.68
CA ASN A 74 -15.02 1.04 4.26
C ASN A 74 -14.65 0.24 5.52
N LYS A 75 -14.98 0.78 6.70
CA LYS A 75 -14.69 0.17 8.01
C LYS A 75 -15.73 -0.85 8.45
N ASN A 76 -16.75 -1.12 7.63
CA ASN A 76 -17.76 -2.12 7.94
C ASN A 76 -17.20 -3.52 7.68
N CYS A 77 -16.45 -4.04 8.66
CA CYS A 77 -16.21 -5.46 8.77
C CYS A 77 -17.50 -6.12 9.24
N LYS A 78 -18.17 -6.90 8.36
CA LYS A 78 -19.29 -7.76 8.73
C LYS A 78 -18.82 -9.19 8.96
#